data_AF-A0A1W1DUE5-F1
#
_entry.id   AF-A0A1W1DUE5-F1
#
_cell.length_a   1.000
_cell.length_b   1.000
_cell.length_c   1.000
_cell.angle_alpha   90.00
_cell.angle_beta   90.00
_cell.angle_gamma   90.00
#
_symmetry.space_group_name_H-M   'P 1'
#
loop_
_entity.id
_entity.type
_entity.pdbx_description
1 polymer ?
#
loop_
_entity_poly.entity_id
_entity_poly.type
_entity_poly.pdbx_seq_one_letter_code
_entity_poly.pdbx_strand_id
1 'polypeptide(L)'
;MLALLLTTQTFAAWPHKDISQAVFAKSVVERTPIEIITEANNSLKKVYFFTNIRHLKGDKITHRWSYKDKVKAEVSFDIKGDRWRVWSSKNLWHTWVGKWKVEVLNQNGQVLLTKTFVYK
;
A
#
# COMPACT_ATOMS: atom_id res chain seq x y z
N MET A 1 41.43 25.73 -7.74
CA MET A 1 40.08 25.52 -8.29
C MET A 1 39.31 24.70 -7.26
N LEU A 2 38.44 25.32 -6.46
CA LEU A 2 37.75 24.65 -5.35
C LEU A 2 36.43 24.08 -5.89
N ALA A 3 36.33 22.76 -6.02
CA ALA A 3 35.10 22.11 -6.44
C ALA A 3 34.14 22.01 -5.23
N LEU A 4 33.08 22.80 -5.25
CA LEU A 4 31.98 22.71 -4.28
C LEU A 4 31.10 21.51 -4.65
N LEU A 5 31.25 20.41 -3.92
CA LEU A 5 30.38 19.24 -4.02
C LEU A 5 29.01 19.57 -3.39
N LEU A 6 28.04 19.94 -4.23
CA LEU A 6 26.63 20.01 -3.84
C LEU A 6 26.13 18.56 -3.64
N THR A 7 26.10 18.10 -2.40
CA THR A 7 25.41 16.84 -2.06
C THR A 7 23.91 17.08 -2.16
N THR A 8 23.27 16.55 -3.20
CA THR A 8 21.81 16.50 -3.25
C THR A 8 21.33 15.48 -2.23
N GLN A 9 20.82 15.94 -1.09
CA GLN A 9 20.06 15.08 -0.19
C GLN A 9 18.76 14.71 -0.88
N THR A 10 18.68 13.49 -1.42
CA THR A 10 17.43 12.92 -1.88
C THR A 10 16.59 12.52 -0.68
N PHE A 11 15.77 13.45 -0.17
CA PHE A 11 14.67 13.04 0.71
C PHE A 11 13.74 12.14 -0.12
N ALA A 12 13.57 10.89 0.30
CA ALA A 12 12.60 10.00 -0.33
C ALA A 12 11.20 10.61 -0.16
N ALA A 13 10.70 11.22 -1.23
CA ALA A 13 9.37 11.81 -1.24
C ALA A 13 8.34 10.71 -0.95
N TRP A 14 7.40 11.00 -0.07
CA TRP A 14 6.30 10.10 0.22
C TRP A 14 5.49 9.84 -1.06
N PRO A 15 4.90 8.63 -1.24
CA PRO A 15 4.10 8.33 -2.42
C PRO A 15 2.85 9.22 -2.53
N HIS A 16 2.43 9.86 -1.44
CA HIS A 16 1.38 10.86 -1.38
C HIS A 16 1.61 11.76 -0.16
N LYS A 17 1.12 13.01 -0.17
CA LYS A 17 1.27 13.96 0.96
C LYS A 17 0.76 13.42 2.31
N ASP A 18 -0.23 12.53 2.26
CA ASP A 18 -0.89 11.94 3.43
C ASP A 18 -0.55 10.46 3.64
N ILE A 19 0.33 9.88 2.80
CA ILE A 19 0.69 8.45 2.89
C ILE A 19 2.20 8.34 2.78
N SER A 20 2.85 8.10 3.92
CA SER A 20 4.31 7.99 4.01
C SER A 20 4.88 6.67 3.49
N GLN A 21 4.06 5.61 3.44
CA GLN A 21 4.45 4.31 2.90
C GLN A 21 3.21 3.55 2.44
N ALA A 22 3.31 2.87 1.30
CA ALA A 22 2.29 1.95 0.81
C ALA A 22 2.94 0.81 0.02
N VAL A 23 2.91 -0.40 0.57
CA VAL A 23 3.66 -1.55 0.05
C VAL A 23 2.87 -2.84 0.18
N PHE A 24 3.13 -3.78 -0.74
CA PHE A 24 2.72 -5.17 -0.57
C PHE A 24 3.79 -5.92 0.20
N ALA A 25 3.38 -6.87 1.03
CA ALA A 25 4.26 -7.66 1.88
C ALA A 25 3.72 -9.07 2.03
N LYS A 26 4.61 -10.05 2.28
CA LYS A 26 4.16 -11.41 2.61
C LYS A 26 3.58 -11.51 4.02
N SER A 27 4.02 -10.65 4.94
CA SER A 27 3.51 -10.61 6.31
C SER A 27 3.57 -9.20 6.90
N VAL A 28 2.87 -9.01 8.02
CA VAL A 28 3.00 -7.83 8.88
C VAL A 28 3.23 -8.31 10.32
N VAL A 29 4.40 -8.02 10.87
CA VAL A 29 4.81 -8.40 12.23
C VAL A 29 5.07 -7.13 13.01
N GLU A 30 4.55 -7.03 14.24
CA GLU A 30 4.70 -5.83 15.08
C GLU A 30 4.34 -4.51 14.37
N ARG A 31 3.28 -4.57 13.55
CA ARG A 31 2.77 -3.44 12.75
C ARG A 31 3.78 -2.95 11.69
N THR A 32 4.68 -3.82 11.25
CA THR A 32 5.71 -3.54 10.23
C THR A 32 5.60 -4.56 9.09
N PRO A 33 5.57 -4.12 7.81
CA PRO A 33 5.55 -5.05 6.68
C PRO A 33 6.90 -5.78 6.57
N ILE A 34 6.85 -7.10 6.43
CA ILE A 34 8.02 -7.97 6.26
C ILE A 34 7.94 -8.65 4.90
N GLU A 35 9.11 -8.81 4.25
CA GLU A 35 9.23 -9.30 2.88
C GLU A 35 8.37 -8.48 1.91
N ILE A 36 8.77 -7.22 1.71
CA ILE A 36 8.12 -6.32 0.76
C ILE A 36 8.29 -6.88 -0.65
N ILE A 37 7.19 -6.92 -1.39
CA ILE A 37 7.14 -7.52 -2.72
C ILE A 37 6.45 -6.62 -3.74
N THR A 38 6.84 -6.75 -4.99
CA THR A 38 6.13 -6.22 -6.16
C THR A 38 5.61 -7.35 -7.05
N GLU A 39 6.02 -8.59 -6.77
CA GLU A 39 5.59 -9.81 -7.42
C GLU A 39 5.52 -10.98 -6.44
N ALA A 40 4.67 -11.96 -6.75
CA ALA A 40 4.49 -13.17 -5.95
C ALA A 40 4.23 -14.37 -6.84
N ASN A 41 4.79 -15.52 -6.47
CA ASN A 41 4.48 -16.79 -7.11
C ASN A 41 3.05 -17.27 -6.75
N ASN A 42 2.41 -18.03 -7.62
CA ASN A 42 1.06 -18.57 -7.45
C ASN A 42 0.87 -19.58 -6.29
N SER A 43 1.95 -19.91 -5.56
CA SER A 43 1.95 -20.61 -4.28
C SER A 43 1.69 -19.68 -3.07
N LEU A 44 1.85 -18.36 -3.22
CA LEU A 44 1.61 -17.40 -2.15
C LEU A 44 0.11 -17.26 -1.89
N LYS A 45 -0.38 -17.94 -0.87
CA LYS A 45 -1.82 -17.99 -0.53
C LYS A 45 -2.39 -16.67 -0.02
N LYS A 46 -1.55 -15.77 0.52
CA LYS A 46 -1.99 -14.51 1.14
C LYS A 46 -0.96 -13.42 0.92
N VAL A 47 -1.46 -12.23 0.57
CA VAL A 47 -0.66 -11.00 0.48
C VAL A 47 -1.26 -9.95 1.40
N TYR A 48 -0.40 -9.11 1.98
CA TYR A 48 -0.79 -7.96 2.78
C TYR A 48 -0.53 -6.69 2.00
N PHE A 49 -1.41 -5.70 2.16
CA PHE A 49 -1.17 -4.34 1.70
C PHE A 49 -1.15 -3.42 2.91
N PHE A 50 0.04 -2.88 3.20
CA PHE A 50 0.33 -2.04 4.35
C PHE A 50 0.38 -0.57 3.92
N THR A 51 -0.23 0.31 4.72
CA THR A 51 -0.12 1.75 4.55
C THR A 51 0.20 2.46 5.88
N ASN A 52 1.08 3.45 5.81
CA ASN A 52 1.44 4.33 6.92
C ASN A 52 0.92 5.75 6.63
N ILE A 53 -0.25 6.03 7.19
CA ILE A 53 -1.09 7.21 6.97
C ILE A 53 -0.61 8.38 7.82
N ARG A 54 -0.76 9.59 7.29
CA ARG A 54 -0.35 10.87 7.85
C ARG A 54 -1.45 11.91 7.66
N HIS A 55 -1.67 12.76 8.65
CA HIS A 55 -2.55 13.95 8.56
C HIS A 55 -4.03 13.70 8.21
N LEU A 56 -4.51 12.45 8.35
CA LEU A 56 -5.90 12.05 8.04
C LEU A 56 -6.66 11.60 9.29
N LYS A 57 -6.31 12.15 10.46
CA LYS A 57 -7.03 11.87 11.71
C LYS A 57 -8.50 12.30 11.58
N GLY A 58 -9.41 11.41 11.95
CA GLY A 58 -10.86 11.60 11.82
C GLY A 58 -11.43 11.16 10.47
N ASP A 59 -10.57 10.87 9.48
CA ASP A 59 -11.00 10.34 8.19
C ASP A 59 -11.16 8.81 8.24
N LYS A 60 -11.83 8.27 7.22
CA LYS A 60 -11.93 6.84 6.93
C LYS A 60 -11.18 6.53 5.65
N ILE A 61 -10.29 5.55 5.72
CA ILE A 61 -9.51 5.10 4.56
C ILE A 61 -9.93 3.70 4.15
N THR A 62 -10.11 3.49 2.85
CA THR A 62 -10.48 2.19 2.28
C THR A 62 -9.38 1.65 1.37
N HIS A 63 -8.97 0.42 1.61
CA HIS A 63 -8.19 -0.37 0.65
C HIS A 63 -9.14 -1.12 -0.28
N ARG A 64 -9.20 -0.71 -1.56
CA ARG A 64 -9.99 -1.36 -2.61
C ARG A 64 -9.12 -2.27 -3.47
N TRP A 65 -9.32 -3.57 -3.33
CA TRP A 65 -8.61 -4.61 -4.08
C TRP A 65 -9.34 -4.94 -5.38
N SER A 66 -8.62 -4.91 -6.49
CA SER A 66 -9.17 -5.22 -7.82
C SER A 66 -8.28 -6.19 -8.59
N TYR A 67 -8.93 -7.11 -9.31
CA TYR A 67 -8.30 -8.07 -10.21
C TYR A 67 -9.11 -8.18 -11.50
N LYS A 68 -8.44 -8.04 -12.65
CA LYS A 68 -9.08 -7.95 -13.99
C LYS A 68 -10.22 -6.93 -14.00
N ASP A 69 -9.91 -5.73 -13.52
CA ASP A 69 -10.81 -4.57 -13.42
C ASP A 69 -12.10 -4.77 -12.60
N LYS A 70 -12.22 -5.90 -11.90
CA LYS A 70 -13.31 -6.20 -10.99
C LYS A 70 -12.86 -6.01 -9.55
N VAL A 71 -13.64 -5.26 -8.77
CA VAL A 71 -13.45 -5.13 -7.32
C VAL A 71 -13.66 -6.50 -6.67
N LYS A 72 -12.70 -6.91 -5.85
CA LYS A 72 -12.67 -8.21 -5.15
C LYS A 72 -12.80 -8.08 -3.64
N ALA A 73 -12.52 -6.91 -3.08
CA ALA A 73 -12.71 -6.58 -1.68
C ALA A 73 -12.54 -5.08 -1.46
N GLU A 74 -13.26 -4.54 -0.47
CA GLU A 74 -13.01 -3.23 0.11
C GLU A 74 -12.86 -3.41 1.62
N VAL A 75 -11.82 -2.80 2.20
CA VAL A 75 -11.56 -2.87 3.64
C VAL A 75 -11.31 -1.47 4.16
N SER A 76 -12.19 -1.00 5.04
CA SER A 76 -12.15 0.36 5.59
C SER A 76 -11.54 0.40 6.99
N PHE A 77 -10.90 1.52 7.32
CA PHE A 77 -10.26 1.79 8.59
C PHE A 77 -10.58 3.21 9.06
N ASP A 78 -11.01 3.34 10.31
CA ASP A 78 -11.16 4.65 10.96
C ASP A 78 -9.80 5.12 11.50
N ILE A 79 -9.37 6.31 11.08
CA ILE A 79 -8.05 6.84 11.40
C ILE A 79 -8.14 7.70 12.65
N LYS A 80 -7.56 7.24 13.76
CA LYS A 80 -7.74 7.88 15.08
C LYS A 80 -6.55 8.74 15.54
N GLY A 81 -5.50 8.87 14.72
CA GLY A 81 -4.32 9.66 15.07
C GLY A 81 -3.58 10.20 13.84
N ASP A 82 -2.70 11.18 14.07
CA ASP A 82 -2.01 11.93 13.01
C ASP A 82 -1.00 11.07 12.23
N ARG A 83 -0.52 9.99 12.88
CA ARG A 83 0.17 8.88 12.24
C ARG A 83 -0.61 7.61 12.54
N TRP A 84 -1.03 6.89 11.50
CA TRP A 84 -1.78 5.65 11.67
C TRP A 84 -1.30 4.58 10.70
N ARG A 85 -1.02 3.38 11.22
CA ARG A 85 -0.62 2.23 10.41
C ARG A 85 -1.79 1.29 10.28
N VAL A 86 -2.15 0.95 9.05
CA VAL A 86 -3.20 -0.02 8.73
C VAL A 86 -2.70 -1.02 7.71
N TRP A 87 -3.34 -2.19 7.68
CA TRP A 87 -3.09 -3.18 6.65
C TRP A 87 -4.36 -3.98 6.41
N SER A 88 -4.62 -4.31 5.15
CA SER A 88 -5.58 -5.34 4.78
C SER A 88 -4.84 -6.50 4.13
N SER A 89 -5.50 -7.64 3.99
CA SER A 89 -4.91 -8.80 3.32
C SER A 89 -5.90 -9.39 2.32
N LYS A 90 -5.37 -10.10 1.34
CA LYS A 90 -6.17 -10.84 0.36
C LYS A 90 -5.63 -12.25 0.23
N ASN A 91 -6.53 -13.23 0.40
CA ASN A 91 -6.23 -14.60 0.01
C ASN A 91 -6.24 -14.69 -1.52
N LEU A 92 -5.17 -15.26 -2.09
CA LEU A 92 -4.96 -15.40 -3.52
C LEU A 92 -5.16 -16.87 -3.91
N TRP A 93 -6.10 -17.10 -4.82
CA TRP A 93 -6.25 -18.41 -5.45
C TRP A 93 -5.20 -18.58 -6.55
N HIS A 94 -4.64 -19.78 -6.68
CA HIS A 94 -3.58 -20.08 -7.66
C HIS A 94 -3.96 -19.76 -9.11
N THR A 95 -5.25 -19.67 -9.44
CA THR A 95 -5.75 -19.30 -10.79
C THR A 95 -5.90 -17.79 -11.00
N TRP A 96 -5.80 -16.97 -9.95
CA TRP A 96 -5.93 -15.51 -10.05
C TRP A 96 -4.62 -14.81 -10.43
N VAL A 97 -3.89 -15.43 -11.36
CA VAL A 97 -2.62 -14.96 -11.92
C VAL A 97 -2.84 -13.69 -12.73
N GLY A 98 -1.89 -12.77 -12.63
CA GLY A 98 -1.84 -11.50 -13.34
C GLY A 98 -1.66 -10.31 -12.41
N LYS A 99 -1.92 -9.12 -12.96
CA LYS A 99 -1.80 -7.86 -12.25
C LYS A 99 -2.97 -7.67 -11.28
N TRP A 100 -2.62 -7.40 -10.03
CA TRP A 100 -3.54 -6.95 -9.00
C TRP A 100 -3.33 -5.47 -8.74
N LYS A 101 -4.42 -4.78 -8.38
CA LYS A 101 -4.43 -3.36 -8.04
C LYS A 101 -5.03 -3.18 -6.65
N VAL A 102 -4.44 -2.30 -5.86
CA VAL A 102 -5.05 -1.75 -4.66
C VAL A 102 -5.08 -0.24 -4.76
N GLU A 103 -6.27 0.33 -4.56
CA GLU A 103 -6.48 1.77 -4.44
C GLU A 103 -6.71 2.11 -2.97
N VAL A 104 -6.09 3.21 -2.52
CA VAL A 104 -6.35 3.82 -1.22
C VAL A 104 -7.32 4.96 -1.44
N LEU A 105 -8.53 4.85 -0.89
CA LEU A 105 -9.60 5.82 -1.03
C LEU A 105 -9.82 6.57 0.28
N ASN A 106 -10.12 7.86 0.23
CA ASN A 106 -10.66 8.60 1.39
C ASN A 106 -12.18 8.39 1.55
N GLN A 107 -12.76 9.00 2.58
CA GLN A 107 -14.20 8.91 2.86
C GLN A 107 -15.12 9.39 1.72
N ASN A 108 -14.63 10.29 0.86
CA ASN A 108 -15.36 10.81 -0.30
C ASN A 108 -15.21 9.92 -1.54
N GLY A 109 -14.51 8.79 -1.43
CA GLY A 109 -14.24 7.88 -2.54
C GLY A 109 -13.12 8.35 -3.48
N GLN A 110 -12.41 9.44 -3.15
CA GLN A 110 -11.28 9.92 -3.94
C GLN A 110 -10.08 8.98 -3.78
N VAL A 111 -9.48 8.60 -4.91
CA VAL A 111 -8.24 7.83 -4.93
C VAL A 111 -7.08 8.73 -4.50
N LEU A 112 -6.48 8.41 -3.35
CA LEU A 112 -5.26 9.06 -2.86
C LEU A 112 -4.00 8.43 -3.45
N LEU A 113 -4.03 7.11 -3.65
CA LEU A 113 -2.89 6.35 -4.15
C LEU A 113 -3.33 5.04 -4.80
N THR A 114 -2.62 4.62 -5.85
CA THR A 114 -2.78 3.31 -6.48
C THR A 114 -1.46 2.54 -6.41
N LYS A 115 -1.52 1.27 -6.03
CA LYS A 115 -0.39 0.33 -6.06
C LYS A 115 -0.78 -0.96 -6.75
N THR A 116 0.20 -1.62 -7.37
CA THR A 116 0.00 -2.86 -8.10
C THR A 116 1.08 -3.87 -7.78
N PHE A 117 0.74 -5.17 -7.82
CA PHE A 117 1.70 -6.26 -7.80
C PHE A 117 1.33 -7.32 -8.85
N VAL A 118 2.29 -8.14 -9.25
CA VAL A 118 2.10 -9.22 -10.22
C VAL A 118 2.06 -10.57 -9.49
N TYR A 119 0.98 -11.33 -9.68
CA TYR A 119 0.86 -12.70 -9.18
C TYR A 119 1.10 -13.66 -10.34
N LYS A 120 2.06 -14.59 -10.25
CA LYS A 120 2.50 -15.43 -11.39
C LYS A 120 2.71 -16.89 -11.01
#